data_AF-A0A6I3M1E6-F1
#
_entry.id   AF-A0A6I3M1E6-F1
#
_cell.length_a   1.000
_cell.length_b   1.000
_cell.length_c   1.000
_cell.angle_alpha   90.00
_cell.angle_beta   90.00
_cell.angle_gamma   90.00
#
_symmetry.space_group_name_H-M   'P 1'
#
loop_
_entity.id
_entity.type
_entity.pdbx_description
1 polymer ?
#
loop_
_entity_poly.entity_id
_entity_poly.type
_entity_poly.pdbx_seq_one_letter_code
_entity_poly.pdbx_strand_id
1 'polypeptide(L)'
;MSKSKLKYLFSILIIALFSLTMTAQKDSQKDKKHIAPKPLFCDPIYDGAADPTIIWNEKEKKWFMFYTNRRAKDSTAKGITWVHGTKIGVATSEDGAKWTYKDTCTIKYKVKDVTYWAPDVIKYKNKYHMYLTIVPGIFNDWYHPRSIIHLTSTNLMDWNFESELKLASERCIDASVFQLPNGTWRMFYNNENDGKSIYYADSKDLYNWTDSGTKIVKDRGEGPKVFTWKGKNWMISDSWRGLNVYSSEDFLNWKRQEKNILQTPGTGEDDKVIGGHPDVIVNGDRAYIFYFTHPGRTPENKGVDSYETKRSSIQVAELEYINGEIICNRDQPVQINLKH
;
A
#
# COMPACT_ATOMS: atom_id res chain seq x y z
N MET A 1 15.14 66.08 13.97
CA MET A 1 14.98 64.93 14.90
C MET A 1 16.30 64.75 15.64
N SER A 2 16.32 64.66 16.98
CA SER A 2 17.60 64.57 17.73
C SER A 2 18.34 63.27 17.40
N LYS A 3 19.68 63.30 17.41
CA LYS A 3 20.53 62.11 17.17
C LYS A 3 20.17 60.92 18.08
N SER A 4 19.60 61.17 19.27
CA SER A 4 19.13 60.10 20.17
C SER A 4 17.85 59.44 19.67
N LYS A 5 16.85 60.20 19.21
CA LYS A 5 15.58 59.66 18.69
C LYS A 5 15.79 58.79 17.44
N LEU A 6 16.75 59.14 16.58
CA LEU A 6 17.08 58.34 15.40
C LEU A 6 17.75 57.00 15.77
N LYS A 7 18.60 56.96 16.82
CA LYS A 7 19.18 55.71 17.32
C LYS A 7 18.12 54.78 17.91
N TYR A 8 17.18 55.30 18.69
CA TYR A 8 16.08 54.49 19.24
C TYR A 8 15.18 53.91 18.14
N LEU A 9 14.86 54.70 17.11
CA LEU A 9 14.07 54.21 15.98
C LEU A 9 14.80 53.09 15.21
N PHE A 10 16.12 53.24 15.02
CA PHE A 10 16.95 52.24 14.34
C PHE A 10 17.07 50.94 15.15
N SER A 11 17.22 51.04 16.48
CA SER A 11 17.24 49.86 17.37
C SER A 11 15.91 49.13 17.40
N ILE A 12 14.78 49.85 17.41
CA ILE A 12 13.43 49.23 17.36
C ILE A 12 13.21 48.53 16.01
N LEU A 13 13.65 49.14 14.90
CA LEU A 13 13.54 48.54 13.57
C LEU A 13 14.38 47.26 13.44
N ILE A 14 15.61 47.26 13.98
CA ILE A 14 16.48 46.07 14.00
C ILE A 14 15.88 44.96 14.86
N ILE A 15 15.32 45.28 16.02
CA ILE A 15 14.66 44.27 16.89
C ILE A 15 13.41 43.72 16.20
N ALA A 16 12.60 44.55 15.53
CA ALA A 16 11.44 44.09 14.78
C ALA A 16 11.83 43.19 13.59
N LEU A 17 12.87 43.56 12.84
CA LEU A 17 13.42 42.75 11.74
C LEU A 17 13.99 41.41 12.24
N PHE A 18 14.71 41.39 13.36
CA PHE A 18 15.20 40.15 13.98
C PHE A 18 14.05 39.25 14.47
N SER A 19 13.01 39.85 15.05
CA SER A 19 11.83 39.13 15.53
C SER A 19 11.06 38.46 14.39
N LEU A 20 10.89 39.17 13.27
CA LEU A 20 10.26 38.66 12.03
C LEU A 20 11.07 37.52 11.39
N THR A 21 12.41 37.58 11.42
CA THR A 21 13.24 36.49 10.89
C THR A 21 13.19 35.23 11.74
N MET A 22 13.07 35.35 13.07
CA MET A 22 13.00 34.19 13.97
C MET A 22 11.64 33.46 13.94
N THR A 23 10.53 34.18 13.72
CA THR A 23 9.23 33.55 13.49
C THR A 23 9.18 32.84 12.14
N ALA A 24 9.68 33.47 11.07
CA ALA A 24 9.75 32.84 9.74
C ALA A 24 10.66 31.59 9.70
N GLN A 25 11.79 31.58 10.43
CA GLN A 25 12.62 30.38 10.54
C GLN A 25 11.92 29.25 11.31
N LYS A 26 11.14 29.56 12.37
CA LYS A 26 10.39 28.55 13.13
C LYS A 26 9.28 27.89 12.32
N ASP A 27 8.57 28.66 11.48
CA ASP A 27 7.54 28.09 10.60
C ASP A 27 8.17 27.23 9.48
N SER A 28 9.30 27.65 8.90
CA SER A 28 10.03 26.85 7.90
C SER A 28 10.61 25.53 8.43
N GLN A 29 10.88 25.43 9.74
CA GLN A 29 11.39 24.22 10.38
C GLN A 29 10.29 23.23 10.76
N LYS A 30 9.05 23.69 11.00
CA LYS A 30 7.91 22.82 11.32
C LYS A 30 7.49 21.95 10.14
N ASP A 31 7.63 22.44 8.91
CA ASP A 31 7.12 21.76 7.71
C ASP A 31 7.97 20.58 7.22
N LYS A 32 9.24 20.47 7.62
CA LYS A 32 10.12 19.36 7.16
C LYS A 32 9.95 18.06 7.94
N LYS A 33 9.24 18.04 9.08
CA LYS A 33 9.16 16.85 9.94
C LYS A 33 8.37 15.70 9.28
N HIS A 34 7.43 16.03 8.41
CA HIS A 34 6.43 15.12 7.84
C HIS A 34 6.55 14.95 6.32
N ILE A 35 7.70 15.28 5.75
CA ILE A 35 7.95 15.04 4.32
C ILE A 35 8.44 13.60 4.16
N ALA A 36 7.72 12.79 3.40
CA ALA A 36 8.11 11.44 3.07
C ALA A 36 9.32 11.43 2.12
N PRO A 37 10.33 10.57 2.35
CA PRO A 37 11.43 10.36 1.42
C PRO A 37 10.94 9.62 0.16
N LYS A 38 11.78 9.64 -0.88
CA LYS A 38 11.60 8.86 -2.12
C LYS A 38 12.91 8.10 -2.41
N PRO A 39 12.98 6.77 -2.25
CA PRO A 39 11.88 5.87 -1.86
C PRO A 39 11.35 6.10 -0.44
N LEU A 40 10.10 5.72 -0.20
CA LEU A 40 9.49 5.76 1.14
C LEU A 40 10.12 4.71 2.06
N PHE A 41 10.30 3.49 1.54
CA PHE A 41 10.84 2.37 2.29
C PHE A 41 11.48 1.32 1.36
N CYS A 42 12.66 0.83 1.74
CA CYS A 42 13.31 -0.33 1.15
C CYS A 42 13.54 -1.37 2.25
N ASP A 43 13.23 -2.64 1.95
CA ASP A 43 13.46 -3.73 2.90
C ASP A 43 14.97 -3.99 3.07
N PRO A 44 15.53 -3.88 4.29
CA PRO A 44 16.97 -4.05 4.47
C PRO A 44 17.45 -5.49 4.28
N ILE A 45 16.56 -6.47 4.42
CA ILE A 45 16.91 -7.90 4.45
C ILE A 45 17.06 -8.46 3.04
N TYR A 46 15.99 -8.46 2.26
CA TYR A 46 15.92 -9.00 0.92
C TYR A 46 15.76 -7.96 -0.19
N ASP A 47 15.47 -6.70 0.16
CA ASP A 47 15.31 -5.58 -0.77
C ASP A 47 14.21 -5.80 -1.82
N GLY A 48 13.14 -6.46 -1.40
CA GLY A 48 11.98 -6.77 -2.24
C GLY A 48 10.66 -6.44 -1.55
N ALA A 49 10.53 -5.24 -1.00
CA ALA A 49 9.26 -4.79 -0.41
C ALA A 49 8.21 -4.56 -1.51
N ALA A 50 7.10 -5.30 -1.46
CA ALA A 50 6.02 -5.20 -2.43
C ALA A 50 4.65 -5.36 -1.75
N ASP A 51 3.59 -4.98 -2.47
CA ASP A 51 2.20 -5.22 -2.08
C ASP A 51 1.90 -4.71 -0.63
N PRO A 52 2.09 -3.41 -0.36
CA PRO A 52 2.00 -2.87 0.99
C PRO A 52 0.56 -2.93 1.54
N THR A 53 0.42 -2.98 2.86
CA THR A 53 -0.83 -2.66 3.57
C THR A 53 -0.54 -1.95 4.88
N ILE A 54 -1.22 -0.83 5.12
CA ILE A 54 -0.98 0.09 6.21
C ILE A 54 -2.11 0.01 7.25
N ILE A 55 -1.77 -0.11 8.53
CA ILE A 55 -2.76 -0.13 9.62
C ILE A 55 -2.18 0.42 10.92
N TRP A 56 -3.03 1.01 11.75
CA TRP A 56 -2.66 1.46 13.09
C TRP A 56 -2.58 0.31 14.10
N ASN A 57 -1.45 0.22 14.80
CA ASN A 57 -1.28 -0.62 15.97
C ASN A 57 -1.60 0.17 17.24
N GLU A 58 -2.73 -0.13 17.88
CA GLU A 58 -3.16 0.60 19.08
C GLU A 58 -2.27 0.36 20.30
N LYS A 59 -1.68 -0.84 20.39
CA LYS A 59 -0.83 -1.21 21.53
C LYS A 59 0.52 -0.52 21.45
N GLU A 60 1.14 -0.53 20.27
CA GLU A 60 2.45 0.10 20.05
C GLU A 60 2.36 1.59 19.74
N LYS A 61 1.15 2.11 19.47
CA LYS A 61 0.90 3.48 19.03
C LYS A 61 1.77 3.88 17.85
N LYS A 62 1.80 3.00 16.84
CA LYS A 62 2.53 3.20 15.59
C LYS A 62 1.71 2.68 14.42
N TRP A 63 1.92 3.31 13.27
CA TRP A 63 1.51 2.76 11.99
C TRP A 63 2.39 1.59 11.62
N PHE A 64 1.79 0.52 11.12
CA PHE A 64 2.44 -0.68 10.64
C PHE A 64 2.21 -0.77 9.14
N MET A 65 3.27 -1.09 8.39
CA MET A 65 3.24 -1.44 6.98
C MET A 65 3.61 -2.91 6.87
N PHE A 66 2.64 -3.71 6.47
CA PHE A 66 2.86 -5.09 6.01
C PHE A 66 3.26 -5.06 4.55
N TYR A 67 4.15 -5.96 4.14
CA TYR A 67 4.53 -6.10 2.73
C TYR A 67 4.93 -7.53 2.41
N THR A 68 4.68 -7.97 1.17
CA THR A 68 5.29 -9.16 0.61
C THR A 68 6.81 -8.97 0.62
N ASN A 69 7.54 -9.80 1.35
CA ASN A 69 9.01 -9.75 1.41
C ASN A 69 9.61 -10.64 0.31
N ARG A 70 9.66 -10.11 -0.92
CA ARG A 70 10.26 -10.78 -2.08
C ARG A 70 11.77 -10.90 -1.88
N ARG A 71 12.34 -12.04 -2.27
CA ARG A 71 13.71 -12.43 -1.94
C ARG A 71 14.72 -11.92 -2.99
N ALA A 72 14.70 -10.63 -3.31
CA ALA A 72 15.49 -10.07 -4.42
C ALA A 72 17.01 -10.27 -4.26
N LYS A 73 17.53 -10.23 -3.03
CA LYS A 73 18.94 -10.53 -2.69
C LYS A 73 19.29 -12.03 -2.66
N ASP A 74 18.36 -12.95 -2.88
CA ASP A 74 18.67 -14.38 -2.92
C ASP A 74 19.44 -14.73 -4.21
N SER A 75 20.76 -14.87 -4.10
CA SER A 75 21.64 -15.24 -5.20
C SER A 75 21.43 -16.66 -5.73
N THR A 76 20.68 -17.50 -5.00
CA THR A 76 20.35 -18.87 -5.42
C THR A 76 19.03 -18.94 -6.18
N ALA A 77 18.22 -17.88 -6.17
CA ALA A 77 16.96 -17.83 -6.86
C ALA A 77 17.15 -17.82 -8.39
N LYS A 78 16.38 -18.64 -9.09
CA LYS A 78 16.40 -18.79 -10.55
C LYS A 78 15.05 -18.44 -11.13
N GLY A 79 15.02 -17.64 -12.20
CA GLY A 79 13.76 -17.22 -12.81
C GLY A 79 12.88 -16.48 -11.80
N ILE A 80 11.69 -17.00 -11.53
CA ILE A 80 10.71 -16.35 -10.64
C ILE A 80 10.79 -16.83 -9.19
N THR A 81 11.67 -17.75 -8.82
CA THR A 81 11.63 -18.34 -7.46
C THR A 81 11.86 -17.34 -6.33
N TRP A 82 12.45 -16.17 -6.62
CA TRP A 82 12.64 -15.06 -5.68
C TRP A 82 11.31 -14.43 -5.21
N VAL A 83 10.23 -14.57 -5.98
CA VAL A 83 8.88 -14.15 -5.53
C VAL A 83 8.18 -15.23 -4.72
N HIS A 84 8.73 -16.43 -4.58
CA HIS A 84 8.16 -17.52 -3.77
C HIS A 84 9.00 -17.75 -2.50
N GLY A 85 8.46 -18.50 -1.54
CA GLY A 85 9.05 -18.71 -0.21
C GLY A 85 9.11 -17.41 0.61
N THR A 86 8.25 -16.44 0.28
CA THR A 86 8.23 -15.11 0.88
C THR A 86 7.64 -15.12 2.27
N LYS A 87 8.13 -14.19 3.09
CA LYS A 87 7.51 -13.83 4.37
C LYS A 87 6.66 -12.57 4.20
N ILE A 88 5.89 -12.24 5.23
CA ILE A 88 5.30 -10.90 5.36
C ILE A 88 6.20 -10.07 6.26
N GLY A 89 6.86 -9.07 5.68
CA GLY A 89 7.67 -8.10 6.40
C GLY A 89 6.80 -7.03 7.05
N VAL A 90 7.34 -6.40 8.09
CA VAL A 90 6.70 -5.32 8.83
C VAL A 90 7.67 -4.16 8.99
N ALA A 91 7.24 -2.96 8.60
CA ALA A 91 7.88 -1.70 8.95
C ALA A 91 6.94 -0.86 9.83
N THR A 92 7.49 0.05 10.63
CA THR A 92 6.70 0.92 11.51
C THR A 92 7.00 2.40 11.30
N SER A 93 6.00 3.24 11.56
CA SER A 93 6.10 4.69 11.49
C SER A 93 5.26 5.35 12.58
N GLU A 94 5.69 6.53 13.04
CA GLU A 94 4.90 7.36 13.95
C GLU A 94 3.88 8.24 13.20
N ASP A 95 4.22 8.65 11.96
CA ASP A 95 3.49 9.66 11.21
C ASP A 95 3.18 9.26 9.74
N GLY A 96 3.67 8.11 9.30
CA GLY A 96 3.57 7.63 7.92
C GLY A 96 4.61 8.23 6.96
N ALA A 97 5.44 9.17 7.41
CA ALA A 97 6.49 9.79 6.58
C ALA A 97 7.80 9.00 6.64
N LYS A 98 8.15 8.45 7.81
CA LYS A 98 9.42 7.72 8.01
C LYS A 98 9.15 6.32 8.50
N TRP A 99 9.67 5.34 7.78
CA TRP A 99 9.43 3.92 8.06
C TRP A 99 10.72 3.23 8.49
N THR A 100 10.63 2.41 9.52
CA THR A 100 11.74 1.60 10.04
C THR A 100 11.33 0.14 10.03
N TYR A 101 12.16 -0.71 9.43
CA TYR A 101 11.99 -2.16 9.49
C TYR A 101 11.85 -2.64 10.93
N LYS A 102 10.88 -3.53 11.18
CA LYS A 102 10.62 -4.13 12.49
C LYS A 102 11.04 -5.58 12.49
N ASP A 103 10.35 -6.43 11.73
CA ASP A 103 10.61 -7.87 11.62
C ASP A 103 9.73 -8.46 10.50
N THR A 104 9.62 -9.79 10.45
CA THR A 104 8.60 -10.54 9.72
C THR A 104 7.53 -11.09 10.67
N CYS A 105 6.32 -11.32 10.14
CA CYS A 105 5.23 -11.91 10.89
C CYS A 105 5.48 -13.39 11.23
N THR A 106 5.08 -13.81 12.42
CA THR A 106 4.94 -15.22 12.79
C THR A 106 3.55 -15.70 12.39
N ILE A 107 3.45 -16.51 11.34
CA ILE A 107 2.17 -17.04 10.85
C ILE A 107 2.08 -18.53 11.20
N LYS A 108 1.07 -18.91 11.99
CA LYS A 108 0.82 -20.31 12.38
C LYS A 108 0.07 -21.08 11.29
N TYR A 109 0.63 -21.13 10.09
CA TYR A 109 0.12 -21.89 8.96
C TYR A 109 1.25 -22.78 8.41
N LYS A 110 1.12 -24.10 8.58
CA LYS A 110 2.21 -25.05 8.33
C LYS A 110 2.05 -25.74 6.98
N VAL A 111 2.61 -25.11 5.96
CA VAL A 111 2.89 -25.74 4.66
C VAL A 111 4.39 -25.58 4.41
N LYS A 112 5.04 -26.63 3.91
CA LYS A 112 6.47 -26.59 3.59
C LYS A 112 6.72 -25.55 2.50
N ASP A 113 7.76 -24.73 2.68
CA ASP A 113 8.19 -23.70 1.72
C ASP A 113 7.07 -22.75 1.27
N VAL A 114 6.10 -22.52 2.16
CA VAL A 114 4.94 -21.65 1.88
C VAL A 114 5.37 -20.25 1.48
N THR A 115 4.66 -19.71 0.49
CA THR A 115 4.80 -18.34 0.03
C THR A 115 3.60 -17.54 0.53
N TYR A 116 3.89 -16.35 1.08
CA TYR A 116 2.89 -15.39 1.56
C TYR A 116 2.90 -14.12 0.71
N TRP A 117 1.75 -13.74 0.15
CA TRP A 117 1.61 -12.58 -0.73
C TRP A 117 0.46 -11.66 -0.34
N ALA A 118 0.65 -10.37 -0.59
CA ALA A 118 -0.38 -9.33 -0.61
C ALA A 118 -1.35 -9.42 0.59
N PRO A 119 -0.86 -9.15 1.81
CA PRO A 119 -1.72 -9.15 2.98
C PRO A 119 -2.70 -7.98 2.92
N ASP A 120 -3.98 -8.20 3.20
CA ASP A 120 -4.93 -7.14 3.57
C ASP A 120 -5.33 -7.30 5.03
N VAL A 121 -5.21 -6.22 5.80
CA VAL A 121 -5.28 -6.24 7.26
C VAL A 121 -6.29 -5.20 7.74
N ILE A 122 -7.23 -5.65 8.57
CA ILE A 122 -8.26 -4.79 9.18
C ILE A 122 -8.35 -5.03 10.67
N LYS A 123 -8.92 -4.06 11.40
CA LYS A 123 -9.28 -4.21 12.81
C LYS A 123 -10.80 -4.26 12.95
N TYR A 124 -11.30 -5.22 13.72
CA TYR A 124 -12.70 -5.29 14.13
C TYR A 124 -12.83 -5.84 15.55
N LYS A 125 -13.66 -5.21 16.39
CA LYS A 125 -13.94 -5.64 17.78
C LYS A 125 -12.69 -6.06 18.58
N ASN A 126 -11.66 -5.20 18.60
CA ASN A 126 -10.38 -5.41 19.31
C ASN A 126 -9.52 -6.59 18.81
N LYS A 127 -9.81 -7.12 17.63
CA LYS A 127 -9.01 -8.15 16.97
C LYS A 127 -8.57 -7.65 15.59
N TYR A 128 -7.37 -8.04 15.20
CA TYR A 128 -6.87 -7.82 13.85
C TYR A 128 -7.13 -9.05 13.01
N HIS A 129 -7.57 -8.84 11.78
CA HIS A 129 -7.86 -9.88 10.78
C HIS A 129 -6.96 -9.62 9.58
N MET A 130 -6.33 -10.68 9.07
CA MET A 130 -5.56 -10.62 7.84
C MET A 130 -6.12 -11.65 6.86
N TYR A 131 -6.26 -11.23 5.61
CA TYR A 131 -6.57 -12.11 4.49
C TYR A 131 -5.34 -12.14 3.59
N LEU A 132 -4.79 -13.34 3.43
CA LEU A 132 -3.45 -13.51 2.90
C LEU A 132 -3.45 -14.55 1.78
N THR A 133 -2.81 -14.20 0.67
CA THR A 133 -2.64 -15.13 -0.45
C THR A 133 -1.56 -16.15 -0.12
N ILE A 134 -1.88 -17.42 -0.32
CA ILE A 134 -1.01 -18.57 -0.12
C ILE A 134 -0.65 -19.21 -1.45
N VAL A 135 0.62 -19.57 -1.55
CA VAL A 135 1.16 -20.45 -2.59
C VAL A 135 1.84 -21.61 -1.88
N PRO A 136 1.48 -22.86 -2.18
CA PRO A 136 1.96 -24.02 -1.42
C PRO A 136 3.35 -24.48 -1.90
N GLY A 137 4.31 -23.57 -2.00
CA GLY A 137 5.69 -23.91 -2.31
C GLY A 137 6.48 -22.82 -3.06
N ILE A 138 7.68 -23.21 -3.47
CA ILE A 138 8.58 -22.46 -4.34
C ILE A 138 8.56 -23.10 -5.72
N PHE A 139 8.30 -22.30 -6.74
CA PHE A 139 8.12 -22.76 -8.10
C PHE A 139 8.87 -21.86 -9.09
N ASN A 140 9.22 -22.43 -10.24
CA ASN A 140 9.94 -21.75 -11.32
C ASN A 140 9.02 -21.30 -12.46
N ASP A 141 7.72 -21.55 -12.36
CA ASP A 141 6.68 -21.05 -13.27
C ASP A 141 5.45 -20.52 -12.49
N TRP A 142 4.51 -19.90 -13.20
CA TRP A 142 3.40 -19.18 -12.58
C TRP A 142 2.15 -20.02 -12.29
N TYR A 143 1.98 -21.17 -12.97
CA TYR A 143 0.71 -21.88 -13.00
C TYR A 143 0.58 -22.90 -11.84
N HIS A 144 0.55 -22.39 -10.61
CA HIS A 144 0.33 -23.17 -9.39
C HIS A 144 -0.88 -22.70 -8.57
N PRO A 145 -1.47 -23.57 -7.72
CA PRO A 145 -2.61 -23.22 -6.87
C PRO A 145 -2.37 -21.98 -6.03
N ARG A 146 -3.43 -21.19 -5.84
CA ARG A 146 -3.47 -20.03 -4.94
C ARG A 146 -4.76 -20.05 -4.15
N SER A 147 -4.65 -19.86 -2.84
CA SER A 147 -5.79 -19.71 -1.94
C SER A 147 -5.64 -18.47 -1.09
N ILE A 148 -6.76 -17.95 -0.57
CA ILE A 148 -6.74 -16.88 0.43
C ILE A 148 -7.06 -17.54 1.78
N ILE A 149 -6.22 -17.29 2.77
CA ILE A 149 -6.46 -17.73 4.15
C ILE A 149 -6.87 -16.56 5.04
N HIS A 150 -7.68 -16.85 6.05
CA HIS A 150 -8.02 -15.95 7.14
C HIS A 150 -7.11 -16.21 8.34
N LEU A 151 -6.50 -15.14 8.84
CA LEU A 151 -5.66 -15.12 10.03
C LEU A 151 -6.19 -14.11 11.05
N THR A 152 -5.98 -14.36 12.34
CA THR A 152 -6.24 -13.36 13.39
C THR A 152 -5.05 -13.09 14.30
N SER A 153 -4.95 -11.86 14.79
CA SER A 153 -3.90 -11.40 15.71
C SER A 153 -4.44 -10.42 16.74
N THR A 154 -3.76 -10.33 17.88
CA THR A 154 -3.98 -9.30 18.92
C THR A 154 -2.83 -8.30 18.99
N ASN A 155 -1.73 -8.50 18.27
CA ASN A 155 -0.53 -7.68 18.34
C ASN A 155 0.06 -7.30 16.97
N LEU A 156 -0.57 -7.71 15.87
CA LEU A 156 -0.14 -7.47 14.48
C LEU A 156 1.18 -8.15 14.07
N MET A 157 1.75 -9.03 14.92
CA MET A 157 2.99 -9.76 14.64
C MET A 157 2.79 -11.27 14.63
N ASP A 158 2.02 -11.79 15.59
CA ASP A 158 1.71 -13.21 15.73
C ASP A 158 0.31 -13.50 15.21
N TRP A 159 0.21 -14.36 14.21
CA TRP A 159 -1.01 -14.64 13.47
C TRP A 159 -1.42 -16.10 13.65
N ASN A 160 -2.65 -16.31 14.12
CA ASN A 160 -3.27 -17.63 14.20
C ASN A 160 -4.07 -17.88 12.93
N PHE A 161 -3.93 -19.07 12.37
CA PHE A 161 -4.77 -19.52 11.27
C PHE A 161 -6.19 -19.81 11.74
N GLU A 162 -7.18 -19.30 11.00
CA GLU A 162 -8.60 -19.55 11.24
C GLU A 162 -9.20 -20.47 10.18
N SER A 163 -9.05 -20.11 8.90
CA SER A 163 -9.65 -20.86 7.79
C SER A 163 -8.96 -20.58 6.45
N GLU A 164 -9.19 -21.47 5.49
CA GLU A 164 -8.93 -21.22 4.08
C GLU A 164 -10.26 -20.93 3.38
N LEU A 165 -10.32 -19.88 2.56
CA LEU A 165 -11.56 -19.42 1.93
C LEU A 165 -11.87 -20.27 0.70
N LYS A 166 -13.15 -20.67 0.58
CA LYS A 166 -13.70 -21.31 -0.62
C LYS A 166 -14.23 -20.22 -1.55
N LEU A 167 -13.43 -19.84 -2.53
CA LEU A 167 -13.75 -18.79 -3.49
C LEU A 167 -14.05 -19.37 -4.88
N ALA A 168 -14.34 -18.50 -5.84
CA ALA A 168 -14.70 -18.87 -7.20
C ALA A 168 -13.73 -19.82 -7.93
N SER A 169 -12.44 -19.91 -7.54
CA SER A 169 -11.51 -20.91 -8.08
C SER A 169 -10.28 -21.17 -7.18
N GLU A 170 -9.48 -22.17 -7.53
CA GLU A 170 -8.20 -22.53 -6.89
C GLU A 170 -7.02 -21.62 -7.30
N ARG A 171 -7.31 -20.44 -7.85
CA ARG A 171 -6.34 -19.42 -8.26
C ARG A 171 -6.86 -18.02 -7.94
N CYS A 172 -7.30 -17.84 -6.69
CA CYS A 172 -7.74 -16.56 -6.17
C CYS A 172 -6.65 -15.92 -5.32
N ILE A 173 -6.41 -14.61 -5.52
CA ILE A 173 -5.35 -13.84 -4.86
C ILE A 173 -5.84 -12.45 -4.48
N ASP A 174 -5.02 -11.73 -3.72
CA ASP A 174 -5.11 -10.30 -3.46
C ASP A 174 -6.47 -9.85 -2.91
N ALA A 175 -6.75 -10.23 -1.67
CA ALA A 175 -7.95 -9.80 -0.98
C ALA A 175 -7.91 -8.30 -0.68
N SER A 176 -9.06 -7.63 -0.72
CA SER A 176 -9.31 -6.35 -0.06
C SER A 176 -10.65 -6.41 0.64
N VAL A 177 -10.61 -6.32 1.97
CA VAL A 177 -11.79 -6.42 2.81
C VAL A 177 -12.27 -5.05 3.23
N PHE A 178 -13.55 -4.80 3.00
CA PHE A 178 -14.20 -3.53 3.26
C PHE A 178 -15.52 -3.75 4.01
N GLN A 179 -15.82 -2.89 4.99
CA GLN A 179 -17.11 -2.91 5.66
C GLN A 179 -18.12 -2.09 4.87
N LEU A 180 -19.18 -2.74 4.39
CA LEU A 180 -20.27 -2.09 3.68
C LEU A 180 -21.08 -1.17 4.61
N PRO A 181 -21.82 -0.18 4.08
CA PRO A 181 -22.63 0.74 4.89
C PRO A 181 -23.69 0.07 5.78
N ASN A 182 -24.13 -1.12 5.42
CA ASN A 182 -25.07 -1.94 6.21
C ASN A 182 -24.40 -2.69 7.38
N GLY A 183 -23.09 -2.53 7.58
CA GLY A 183 -22.30 -3.16 8.63
C GLY A 183 -21.78 -4.56 8.31
N THR A 184 -22.18 -5.18 7.18
CA THR A 184 -21.59 -6.45 6.72
C THR A 184 -20.25 -6.21 6.03
N TRP A 185 -19.51 -7.27 5.78
CA TRP A 185 -18.18 -7.24 5.17
C TRP A 185 -18.22 -7.78 3.76
N ARG A 186 -17.46 -7.16 2.88
CA ARG A 186 -17.21 -7.63 1.51
C ARG A 186 -15.72 -7.76 1.29
N MET A 187 -15.31 -8.90 0.78
CA MET A 187 -13.97 -9.12 0.24
C MET A 187 -14.04 -8.97 -1.26
N PHE A 188 -13.21 -8.10 -1.81
CA PHE A 188 -12.90 -8.06 -3.24
C PHE A 188 -11.62 -8.86 -3.47
N TYR A 189 -11.57 -9.67 -4.51
CA TYR A 189 -10.39 -10.49 -4.78
C TYR A 189 -10.22 -10.74 -6.27
N ASN A 190 -8.98 -11.03 -6.67
CA ASN A 190 -8.65 -11.37 -8.04
C ASN A 190 -8.89 -12.85 -8.33
N ASN A 191 -9.54 -13.17 -9.45
CA ASN A 191 -9.68 -14.53 -9.96
C ASN A 191 -8.79 -14.70 -11.20
N GLU A 192 -7.63 -15.33 -11.04
CA GLU A 192 -6.67 -15.48 -12.13
C GLU A 192 -7.20 -16.36 -13.27
N ASN A 193 -7.96 -17.40 -12.92
CA ASN A 193 -8.52 -18.36 -13.87
C ASN A 193 -9.59 -17.74 -14.78
N ASP A 194 -10.23 -16.65 -14.34
CA ASP A 194 -11.22 -15.95 -15.15
C ASP A 194 -10.72 -14.58 -15.62
N GLY A 195 -9.56 -14.61 -16.29
CA GLY A 195 -9.00 -13.46 -16.97
C GLY A 195 -8.44 -12.39 -16.03
N LYS A 196 -7.99 -12.76 -14.81
CA LYS A 196 -7.47 -11.83 -13.81
C LYS A 196 -8.49 -10.72 -13.50
N SER A 197 -9.74 -11.11 -13.34
CA SER A 197 -10.86 -10.20 -13.07
C SER A 197 -11.13 -10.09 -11.57
N ILE A 198 -11.88 -9.06 -11.14
CA ILE A 198 -12.22 -8.88 -9.72
C ILE A 198 -13.62 -9.42 -9.44
N TYR A 199 -13.67 -10.24 -8.39
CA TYR A 199 -14.87 -10.86 -7.83
C TYR A 199 -15.11 -10.33 -6.41
N TYR A 200 -16.21 -10.78 -5.78
CA TYR A 200 -16.43 -10.54 -4.36
C TYR A 200 -17.04 -11.73 -3.60
N ALA A 201 -16.82 -11.74 -2.29
CA ALA A 201 -17.47 -12.61 -1.31
C ALA A 201 -17.99 -11.76 -0.15
N ASP A 202 -19.09 -12.16 0.48
CA ASP A 202 -19.70 -11.42 1.59
C ASP A 202 -19.63 -12.22 2.91
N SER A 203 -19.48 -11.50 4.02
CA SER A 203 -19.46 -12.06 5.37
C SER A 203 -20.20 -11.16 6.37
N LYS A 204 -20.82 -11.77 7.38
CA LYS A 204 -21.42 -11.03 8.50
C LYS A 204 -20.47 -10.84 9.68
N ASP A 205 -19.41 -11.65 9.76
CA ASP A 205 -18.61 -11.81 10.97
C ASP A 205 -17.09 -11.85 10.73
N LEU A 206 -16.63 -11.78 9.48
CA LEU A 206 -15.25 -11.94 9.02
C LEU A 206 -14.71 -13.38 9.02
N TYR A 207 -15.43 -14.35 9.58
CA TYR A 207 -14.99 -15.76 9.64
C TYR A 207 -15.66 -16.60 8.56
N ASN A 208 -16.95 -16.39 8.34
CA ASN A 208 -17.77 -17.14 7.41
C ASN A 208 -18.02 -16.32 6.15
N TRP A 209 -17.48 -16.77 5.03
CA TRP A 209 -17.57 -16.08 3.74
C TRP A 209 -18.46 -16.87 2.77
N THR A 210 -19.35 -16.16 2.08
CA THR A 210 -20.13 -16.68 0.96
C THR A 210 -19.62 -16.04 -0.32
N ASP A 211 -19.01 -16.85 -1.17
CA ASP A 211 -18.59 -16.43 -2.51
C ASP A 211 -19.80 -16.04 -3.36
N SER A 212 -19.72 -14.92 -4.07
CA SER A 212 -20.82 -14.48 -4.95
C SER A 212 -20.84 -15.20 -6.30
N GLY A 213 -19.74 -15.86 -6.69
CA GLY A 213 -19.51 -16.38 -8.04
C GLY A 213 -19.53 -15.29 -9.12
N THR A 214 -19.51 -14.01 -8.75
CA THR A 214 -19.83 -12.90 -9.65
C THR A 214 -18.60 -12.03 -9.94
N LYS A 215 -18.29 -11.89 -11.22
CA LYS A 215 -17.31 -10.93 -11.75
C LYS A 215 -17.90 -9.52 -11.75
N ILE A 216 -17.29 -8.59 -11.02
CA ILE A 216 -17.75 -7.19 -10.91
C ILE A 216 -16.84 -6.19 -11.63
N VAL A 217 -15.57 -6.54 -11.86
CA VAL A 217 -14.65 -5.79 -12.75
C VAL A 217 -14.05 -6.77 -13.73
N LYS A 218 -14.27 -6.52 -15.03
CA LYS A 218 -13.82 -7.42 -16.12
C LYS A 218 -12.42 -7.10 -16.64
N ASP A 219 -11.94 -5.89 -16.39
CA ASP A 219 -10.61 -5.48 -16.80
C ASP A 219 -9.57 -6.39 -16.15
N ARG A 220 -8.58 -6.77 -16.94
CA ARG A 220 -7.46 -7.61 -16.49
C ARG A 220 -6.61 -6.83 -15.48
N GLY A 221 -6.42 -7.36 -14.28
CA GLY A 221 -5.58 -6.76 -13.25
C GLY A 221 -5.47 -7.60 -11.98
N GLU A 222 -4.90 -7.05 -10.91
CA GLU A 222 -4.78 -7.66 -9.58
C GLU A 222 -4.70 -6.59 -8.47
N GLY A 223 -4.47 -6.97 -7.21
CA GLY A 223 -4.34 -6.01 -6.11
C GLY A 223 -5.49 -5.01 -5.96
N PRO A 224 -6.77 -5.43 -5.91
CA PRO A 224 -7.86 -4.50 -5.66
C PRO A 224 -7.66 -3.82 -4.29
N LYS A 225 -7.87 -2.51 -4.20
CA LYS A 225 -8.00 -1.79 -2.93
C LYS A 225 -9.26 -0.94 -2.94
N VAL A 226 -10.17 -1.20 -2.00
CA VAL A 226 -11.44 -0.47 -1.87
C VAL A 226 -11.42 0.51 -0.70
N PHE A 227 -11.90 1.73 -0.94
CA PHE A 227 -12.00 2.79 0.06
C PHE A 227 -13.09 3.81 -0.31
N THR A 228 -13.56 4.59 0.66
CA THR A 228 -14.50 5.69 0.44
C THR A 228 -13.81 7.02 0.65
N TRP A 229 -13.89 7.93 -0.32
CA TRP A 229 -13.28 9.26 -0.24
C TRP A 229 -14.02 10.26 -1.12
N LYS A 230 -14.11 11.52 -0.68
CA LYS A 230 -14.85 12.60 -1.37
C LYS A 230 -16.29 12.22 -1.75
N GLY A 231 -16.97 11.49 -0.87
CA GLY A 231 -18.38 11.11 -1.03
C GLY A 231 -18.63 10.01 -2.06
N LYS A 232 -17.60 9.31 -2.54
CA LYS A 232 -17.70 8.19 -3.48
C LYS A 232 -16.94 6.97 -2.98
N ASN A 233 -17.31 5.80 -3.49
CA ASN A 233 -16.57 4.57 -3.26
C ASN A 233 -15.63 4.32 -4.43
N TRP A 234 -14.40 3.97 -4.11
CA TRP A 234 -13.31 3.81 -5.05
C TRP A 234 -12.73 2.41 -4.96
N MET A 235 -12.31 1.88 -6.11
CA MET A 235 -11.46 0.71 -6.21
C MET A 235 -10.26 1.10 -7.06
N ILE A 236 -9.06 0.76 -6.61
CA ILE A 236 -7.84 0.85 -7.42
C ILE A 236 -7.32 -0.57 -7.63
N SER A 237 -6.82 -0.89 -8.83
CA SER A 237 -6.21 -2.20 -9.11
C SER A 237 -5.00 -2.08 -10.02
N ASP A 238 -4.05 -2.99 -9.86
CA ASP A 238 -2.84 -3.07 -10.69
C ASP A 238 -3.18 -3.71 -12.05
N SER A 239 -2.88 -3.00 -13.14
CA SER A 239 -3.09 -3.47 -14.52
C SER A 239 -1.78 -3.85 -15.22
N TRP A 240 -0.66 -3.85 -14.48
CA TRP A 240 0.71 -3.89 -14.98
C TRP A 240 1.01 -2.82 -16.04
N ARG A 241 0.25 -1.72 -16.00
CA ARG A 241 0.39 -0.53 -16.85
C ARG A 241 -0.06 0.70 -16.06
N GLY A 242 0.49 0.84 -14.85
CA GLY A 242 -0.06 1.70 -13.81
C GLY A 242 -1.34 1.13 -13.22
N LEU A 243 -2.03 1.95 -12.44
CA LEU A 243 -3.17 1.52 -11.65
C LEU A 243 -4.49 2.02 -12.23
N ASN A 244 -5.40 1.09 -12.44
CA ASN A 244 -6.78 1.39 -12.80
C ASN A 244 -7.49 2.06 -11.63
N VAL A 245 -8.39 2.99 -11.92
CA VAL A 245 -9.27 3.62 -10.93
C VAL A 245 -10.72 3.37 -11.33
N TYR A 246 -11.54 2.95 -10.38
CA TYR A 246 -12.97 2.76 -10.53
C TYR A 246 -13.73 3.51 -9.45
N SER A 247 -14.93 3.99 -9.78
CA SER A 247 -15.89 4.52 -8.82
C SER A 247 -17.17 3.70 -8.80
N SER A 248 -17.82 3.58 -7.65
CA SER A 248 -19.11 2.89 -7.50
C SER A 248 -20.00 3.60 -6.47
N GLU A 249 -21.31 3.50 -6.68
CA GLU A 249 -22.32 3.96 -5.71
C GLU A 249 -22.78 2.81 -4.78
N ASP A 250 -22.59 1.55 -5.19
CA ASP A 250 -23.22 0.38 -4.57
C ASP A 250 -22.26 -0.79 -4.28
N PHE A 251 -20.97 -0.61 -4.54
CA PHE A 251 -19.92 -1.62 -4.38
C PHE A 251 -20.09 -2.88 -5.27
N LEU A 252 -20.92 -2.80 -6.31
CA LEU A 252 -21.18 -3.87 -7.27
C LEU A 252 -20.92 -3.40 -8.69
N ASN A 253 -21.44 -2.23 -9.04
CA ASN A 253 -21.32 -1.62 -10.35
C ASN A 253 -20.18 -0.61 -10.34
N TRP A 254 -19.05 -1.02 -10.92
CA TRP A 254 -17.82 -0.22 -10.95
C TRP A 254 -17.64 0.46 -12.30
N LYS A 255 -17.64 1.80 -12.28
CA LYS A 255 -17.34 2.62 -13.46
C LYS A 255 -15.86 2.91 -13.50
N ARG A 256 -15.20 2.45 -14.56
CA ARG A 256 -13.79 2.67 -14.84
C ARG A 256 -13.52 4.14 -15.23
N GLN A 257 -12.52 4.75 -14.61
CA GLN A 257 -11.90 5.99 -15.08
C GLN A 257 -11.05 5.69 -16.32
N GLU A 258 -11.07 6.58 -17.32
CA GLU A 258 -10.35 6.36 -18.58
C GLU A 258 -8.82 6.24 -18.37
N LYS A 259 -8.27 7.12 -17.54
CA LYS A 259 -6.84 7.22 -17.27
C LYS A 259 -6.42 6.42 -16.04
N ASN A 260 -5.29 5.72 -16.18
CA ASN A 260 -4.57 5.13 -15.06
C ASN A 260 -3.77 6.20 -14.31
N ILE A 261 -3.68 6.04 -13.00
CA ILE A 261 -2.69 6.75 -12.18
C ILE A 261 -1.39 5.92 -12.14
N LEU A 262 -0.25 6.57 -11.87
CA LEU A 262 1.07 5.90 -11.75
C LEU A 262 1.49 5.08 -12.99
N GLN A 263 0.88 5.32 -14.15
CA GLN A 263 1.28 4.72 -15.43
C GLN A 263 2.53 5.40 -16.00
N THR A 264 2.68 6.71 -15.78
CA THR A 264 3.85 7.45 -16.23
C THR A 264 4.96 7.33 -15.19
N PRO A 265 6.20 6.99 -15.59
CA PRO A 265 7.38 7.11 -14.73
C PRO A 265 7.48 8.48 -14.04
N GLY A 266 7.85 8.48 -12.76
CA GLY A 266 8.21 9.69 -12.04
C GLY A 266 9.70 10.04 -12.18
N THR A 267 10.16 10.95 -11.33
CA THR A 267 11.54 11.48 -11.30
C THR A 267 12.33 11.08 -10.06
N GLY A 268 11.66 10.60 -9.01
CA GLY A 268 12.31 10.09 -7.79
C GLY A 268 13.23 8.91 -8.08
N GLU A 269 14.26 8.70 -7.24
CA GLU A 269 15.34 7.72 -7.48
C GLU A 269 14.83 6.34 -7.88
N ASP A 270 13.87 5.81 -7.12
CA ASP A 270 13.27 4.48 -7.32
C ASP A 270 11.88 4.51 -8.01
N ASP A 271 11.48 5.68 -8.49
CA ASP A 271 10.10 5.98 -8.87
C ASP A 271 9.93 6.12 -10.41
N LYS A 272 11.00 5.84 -11.17
CA LYS A 272 11.12 6.06 -12.63
C LYS A 272 10.52 4.94 -13.50
N VAL A 273 9.59 4.19 -12.94
CA VAL A 273 8.88 3.08 -13.61
C VAL A 273 7.41 3.10 -13.20
N ILE A 274 6.59 2.26 -13.82
CA ILE A 274 5.18 2.12 -13.45
C ILE A 274 5.03 1.74 -11.96
N GLY A 275 4.03 2.30 -11.28
CA GLY A 275 3.64 1.85 -9.95
C GLY A 275 2.78 0.58 -10.01
N GLY A 276 2.96 -0.30 -9.03
CA GLY A 276 2.20 -1.55 -8.88
C GLY A 276 1.61 -1.72 -7.49
N HIS A 277 0.59 -2.59 -7.39
CA HIS A 277 -0.18 -3.00 -6.21
C HIS A 277 -0.35 -1.94 -5.09
N PRO A 278 -1.54 -1.32 -4.98
CA PRO A 278 -1.76 -0.22 -4.05
C PRO A 278 -2.24 -0.64 -2.66
N ASP A 279 -1.94 0.21 -1.70
CA ASP A 279 -2.81 0.46 -0.54
C ASP A 279 -3.15 1.95 -0.45
N VAL A 280 -4.26 2.28 0.20
CA VAL A 280 -4.74 3.65 0.32
C VAL A 280 -5.17 3.94 1.75
N ILE A 281 -4.64 5.04 2.31
CA ILE A 281 -5.07 5.57 3.61
C ILE A 281 -5.77 6.91 3.39
N VAL A 282 -7.06 6.94 3.73
CA VAL A 282 -7.83 8.18 3.86
C VAL A 282 -7.55 8.77 5.24
N ASN A 283 -7.02 9.99 5.27
CA ASN A 283 -6.62 10.68 6.49
C ASN A 283 -7.35 12.03 6.56
N GLY A 284 -8.59 12.00 7.08
CA GLY A 284 -9.49 13.14 7.04
C GLY A 284 -9.97 13.44 5.61
N ASP A 285 -9.69 14.65 5.12
CA ASP A 285 -10.07 15.09 3.78
C ASP A 285 -9.04 14.74 2.69
N ARG A 286 -7.85 14.26 3.08
CA ARG A 286 -6.75 13.84 2.21
C ARG A 286 -6.70 12.32 2.07
N ALA A 287 -6.11 11.82 1.00
CA ALA A 287 -5.87 10.39 0.81
C ALA A 287 -4.46 10.17 0.25
N TYR A 288 -3.77 9.13 0.72
CA TYR A 288 -2.43 8.78 0.27
C TYR A 288 -2.44 7.38 -0.30
N ILE A 289 -1.80 7.21 -1.45
CA ILE A 289 -1.58 5.92 -2.09
C ILE A 289 -0.16 5.45 -1.80
N PHE A 290 -0.04 4.26 -1.25
CA PHE A 290 1.20 3.52 -1.06
C PHE A 290 1.27 2.44 -2.13
N TYR A 291 2.41 2.29 -2.78
CA TYR A 291 2.56 1.36 -3.90
C TYR A 291 4.02 0.97 -4.04
N PHE A 292 4.32 -0.12 -4.73
CA PHE A 292 5.70 -0.52 -4.97
C PHE A 292 6.13 -0.23 -6.41
N THR A 293 7.44 -0.13 -6.62
CA THR A 293 8.06 -0.10 -7.93
C THR A 293 9.14 -1.17 -8.02
N HIS A 294 9.43 -1.62 -9.25
CA HIS A 294 10.66 -2.35 -9.56
C HIS A 294 11.61 -1.39 -10.29
N PRO A 295 12.39 -0.57 -9.57
CA PRO A 295 13.11 0.56 -10.14
C PRO A 295 14.09 0.17 -11.25
N GLY A 296 14.68 -1.03 -11.17
CA GLY A 296 15.54 -1.54 -12.23
C GLY A 296 14.81 -2.13 -13.43
N ARG A 297 13.47 -2.20 -13.50
CA ARG A 297 12.74 -2.68 -14.69
C ARG A 297 12.46 -1.53 -15.65
N THR A 298 13.44 -1.23 -16.50
CA THR A 298 13.32 -0.18 -17.51
C THR A 298 12.95 -0.77 -18.87
N PRO A 299 12.50 0.05 -19.85
CA PRO A 299 12.26 -0.44 -21.20
C PRO A 299 13.48 -1.10 -21.86
N GLU A 300 14.68 -0.61 -21.55
CA GLU A 300 15.95 -1.02 -22.17
C GLU A 300 16.44 -2.40 -21.71
N ASN A 301 16.03 -2.84 -20.51
CA ASN A 301 16.45 -4.12 -19.93
C ASN A 301 15.30 -5.13 -19.77
N LYS A 302 14.26 -4.98 -20.61
CA LYS A 302 13.12 -5.87 -20.62
C LYS A 302 13.55 -7.34 -20.73
N GLY A 303 13.14 -8.15 -19.75
CA GLY A 303 13.44 -9.58 -19.70
C GLY A 303 14.77 -9.94 -19.02
N VAL A 304 15.57 -8.96 -18.60
CA VAL A 304 16.79 -9.21 -17.82
C VAL A 304 16.43 -9.73 -16.43
N ASP A 305 17.01 -10.88 -16.07
CA ASP A 305 16.89 -11.50 -14.76
C ASP A 305 18.12 -11.16 -13.90
N SER A 306 18.00 -10.16 -13.04
CA SER A 306 19.11 -9.64 -12.21
C SER A 306 18.59 -9.15 -10.86
N TYR A 307 19.48 -8.90 -9.90
CA TYR A 307 19.11 -8.26 -8.63
C TYR A 307 18.38 -6.92 -8.87
N GLU A 308 18.86 -6.08 -9.78
CA GLU A 308 18.25 -4.75 -10.05
C GLU A 308 16.83 -4.86 -10.61
N THR A 309 16.54 -5.85 -11.45
CA THR A 309 15.19 -6.07 -12.00
C THR A 309 14.25 -6.81 -11.05
N LYS A 310 14.78 -7.36 -9.95
CA LYS A 310 14.04 -8.03 -8.87
C LYS A 310 13.71 -7.09 -7.71
N ARG A 311 14.65 -6.22 -7.33
CA ARG A 311 14.49 -5.37 -6.15
C ARG A 311 13.25 -4.50 -6.27
N SER A 312 12.64 -4.19 -5.14
CA SER A 312 11.47 -3.31 -5.08
C SER A 312 11.47 -2.46 -3.82
N SER A 313 10.94 -1.26 -3.97
CA SER A 313 10.79 -0.30 -2.90
C SER A 313 9.38 0.28 -2.89
N ILE A 314 8.93 0.66 -1.70
CA ILE A 314 7.64 1.29 -1.49
C ILE A 314 7.79 2.79 -1.71
N GLN A 315 6.78 3.36 -2.35
CA GLN A 315 6.61 4.77 -2.65
C GLN A 315 5.31 5.26 -2.00
N VAL A 316 5.16 6.57 -1.89
CA VAL A 316 3.90 7.21 -1.51
C VAL A 316 3.65 8.43 -2.37
N ALA A 317 2.38 8.66 -2.67
CA ALA A 317 1.92 9.88 -3.30
C ALA A 317 0.56 10.29 -2.72
N GLU A 318 0.24 11.58 -2.80
CA GLU A 318 -1.07 12.08 -2.43
C GLU A 318 -2.04 11.92 -3.61
N LEU A 319 -3.25 11.45 -3.30
CA LEU A 319 -4.34 11.43 -4.25
C LEU A 319 -5.05 12.78 -4.26
N GLU A 320 -5.39 13.26 -5.45
CA GLU A 320 -6.20 14.45 -5.65
C GLU A 320 -7.50 14.05 -6.35
N TYR A 321 -8.60 14.73 -6.01
CA TYR A 321 -9.89 14.53 -6.65
C TYR A 321 -10.28 15.79 -7.41
N ILE A 322 -10.16 15.75 -8.73
CA ILE A 322 -10.35 16.90 -9.62
C ILE A 322 -11.34 16.52 -10.71
N ASN A 323 -12.40 17.32 -10.87
CA ASN A 323 -13.40 17.16 -11.94
C ASN A 323 -14.02 15.75 -12.04
N GLY A 324 -14.17 15.04 -10.93
CA GLY A 324 -14.76 13.71 -10.91
C GLY A 324 -13.77 12.56 -11.03
N GLU A 325 -12.48 12.83 -11.16
CA GLU A 325 -11.40 11.85 -11.34
C GLU A 325 -10.43 11.84 -10.16
N ILE A 326 -9.89 10.67 -9.83
CA ILE A 326 -8.70 10.57 -8.97
C ILE A 326 -7.47 10.70 -9.85
N ILE A 327 -6.61 11.64 -9.49
CA ILE A 327 -5.28 11.81 -10.07
C ILE A 327 -4.22 11.73 -8.97
N CYS A 328 -2.97 11.65 -9.39
CA CYS A 328 -1.84 11.55 -8.48
C CYS A 328 -0.59 12.14 -9.15
N ASN A 329 -0.07 13.25 -8.62
CA ASN A 329 1.23 13.78 -9.04
C ASN A 329 2.33 13.21 -8.14
N ARG A 330 2.87 12.06 -8.54
CA ARG A 330 3.91 11.34 -7.81
C ARG A 330 5.24 12.08 -7.71
N ASP A 331 5.46 13.17 -8.44
CA ASP A 331 6.70 13.97 -8.36
C ASP A 331 6.66 15.03 -7.26
N GLN A 332 5.48 15.41 -6.77
CA GLN A 332 5.37 16.38 -5.68
C GLN A 332 5.92 15.82 -4.36
N PRO A 333 6.53 16.66 -3.51
CA PRO A 333 6.83 16.30 -2.13
C PRO A 333 5.55 15.90 -1.40
N VAL A 334 5.58 14.79 -0.68
CA VAL A 334 4.42 14.29 0.07
C VAL A 334 4.57 14.68 1.53
N GLN A 335 3.78 15.65 1.98
CA GLN A 335 3.65 15.97 3.41
C GLN A 335 2.56 15.11 4.04
N ILE A 336 2.95 14.12 4.84
CA ILE A 336 2.08 13.10 5.43
C ILE A 336 2.25 13.03 6.95
N ASN A 337 1.12 13.12 7.65
CA ASN A 337 1.02 12.93 9.09
C ASN A 337 -0.27 12.15 9.39
N LEU A 338 -0.18 10.83 9.36
CA LEU A 338 -1.31 9.91 9.51
C LEU A 338 -1.90 9.97 10.93
N LYS A 339 -3.21 10.20 11.02
CA LYS A 339 -3.97 10.32 12.28
C LYS A 339 -4.68 9.02 12.61
N HIS A 340 -4.73 8.67 13.90
CA HIS A 340 -5.27 7.42 14.42
C HIS A 340 -6.37 7.62 15.46
#